data_AF-Q4TCZ1-F1
#
_entry.id   AF-Q4TCZ1-F1
#
_cell.length_a   1.000
_cell.length_b   1.000
_cell.length_c   1.000
_cell.angle_alpha   90.00
_cell.angle_beta   90.00
_cell.angle_gamma   90.00
#
_symmetry.space_group_name_H-M   'P 1'
#
loop_
_entity.id
_entity.type
_entity.pdbx_description
1 polymer ?
#
loop_
_entity_poly.entity_id
_entity_poly.type
_entity_poly.pdbx_seq_one_letter_code
_entity_poly.pdbx_strand_id
1 'polypeptide(L)' 'RYRLAGLPGDYQEKNISSPETNYCLLKDLIIWTQYQIQVAAYTGAGLGVYSSPVTEYTLQGG' A
#
# COMPACT_ATOMS: atom_id res chain seq x y z
N ARG A 1 2.16 -0.60 2.78
CA ARG A 1 1.10 0.16 3.50
C ARG A 1 0.37 1.08 2.55
N TYR A 2 -0.89 1.42 2.82
CA TYR A 2 -1.70 2.31 1.99
C TYR A 2 -2.77 3.06 2.81
N ARG A 3 -3.19 4.24 2.35
CA ARG A 3 -4.29 5.02 2.95
C ARG A 3 -4.93 5.96 1.93
N LEU A 4 -6.06 6.58 2.28
CA LEU A 4 -6.68 7.62 1.44
C LEU A 4 -5.72 8.80 1.24
N ALA A 5 -5.56 9.23 -0.01
CA ALA A 5 -4.71 10.36 -0.35
C ALA A 5 -5.35 11.67 0.10
N GLY A 6 -4.56 12.55 0.74
CA GLY A 6 -5.03 13.88 1.17
C GLY A 6 -5.94 13.90 2.40
N LEU A 7 -6.26 12.74 2.99
CA LEU A 7 -7.07 12.66 4.20
C LEU A 7 -6.23 12.20 5.41
N PRO A 8 -6.47 12.78 6.61
CA PRO A 8 -5.91 12.23 7.83
C PRO A 8 -6.52 10.85 8.09
N GLY A 9 -5.67 9.86 8.30
CA GLY A 9 -6.10 8.49 8.54
C GLY A 9 -4.92 7.55 8.75
N ASP A 10 -5.19 6.46 9.44
CA ASP A 10 -4.23 5.40 9.69
C ASP A 10 -3.86 4.67 8.40
N TYR A 11 -2.63 4.20 8.35
CA TYR A 11 -2.18 3.35 7.27
C TYR A 11 -2.69 1.93 7.46
N GLN A 12 -3.24 1.35 6.41
CA GLN A 12 -3.48 -0.08 6.32
C GLN A 12 -2.21 -0.78 5.85
N GLU A 13 -1.90 -1.93 6.47
CA GLU A 13 -0.71 -2.70 6.15
C GLU A 13 -1.07 -3.98 5.38
N LYS A 14 -0.23 -4.29 4.40
CA LYS A 14 -0.30 -5.53 3.64
C LYS A 14 1.08 -6.14 3.63
N ASN A 15 1.22 -7.29 4.31
CA ASN A 15 2.47 -8.02 4.38
C ASN A 15 2.59 -8.96 3.18
N ILE A 16 3.79 -9.02 2.61
CA ILE A 16 4.16 -9.87 1.50
C ILE A 16 5.23 -10.83 2.04
N SER A 17 4.85 -12.08 2.24
CA SER A 17 5.71 -13.10 2.87
C SER A 17 6.64 -13.82 1.89
N SER A 18 6.39 -13.71 0.58
CA SER A 18 7.27 -14.27 -0.45
C SER A 18 8.27 -13.23 -0.92
N PRO A 19 9.59 -13.41 -0.66
CA PRO A 19 10.62 -12.45 -1.03
C PRO A 19 10.86 -12.35 -2.55
N GLU A 20 10.39 -13.33 -3.33
CA GLU A 20 10.46 -13.33 -4.80
C GLU A 20 9.32 -12.52 -5.45
N THR A 21 8.39 -12.03 -4.62
CA THR A 21 7.20 -11.33 -5.10
C THR A 21 7.49 -9.84 -5.27
N ASN A 22 7.59 -9.43 -6.53
CA ASN A 22 7.71 -8.00 -6.91
C ASN A 22 6.35 -7.32 -7.12
N TYR A 23 5.24 -8.02 -6.89
CA TYR A 23 3.88 -7.54 -7.15
C TYR A 23 2.89 -8.01 -6.08
N CYS A 24 2.07 -7.09 -5.58
CA CYS A 24 0.98 -7.42 -4.65
C CYS A 24 -0.30 -6.71 -5.08
N LEU A 25 -1.41 -7.45 -5.12
CA LEU A 25 -2.72 -6.90 -5.39
C LEU A 25 -3.40 -6.46 -4.09
N LEU A 26 -3.69 -5.16 -3.99
CA LEU A 26 -4.57 -4.61 -2.95
C LEU A 26 -6.02 -4.81 -3.38
N LYS A 27 -6.87 -5.31 -2.47
CA LYS A 27 -8.28 -5.61 -2.71
C LYS A 27 -9.15 -4.85 -1.70
N ASP A 28 -10.47 -4.87 -1.95
CA ASP A 28 -11.47 -4.28 -1.04
C ASP A 28 -11.27 -2.78 -0.77
N LEU A 29 -10.73 -2.07 -1.76
CA LEU A 29 -10.57 -0.62 -1.73
C LEU A 29 -11.83 0.07 -2.26
N ILE A 30 -12.08 1.30 -1.80
CA ILE A 30 -13.19 2.11 -2.32
C ILE A 30 -12.91 2.39 -3.80
N ILE A 31 -13.89 2.16 -4.67
CA ILE A 31 -13.77 2.42 -6.11
C ILE A 31 -13.60 3.92 -6.40
N TRP A 32 -12.96 4.25 -7.51
CA TRP A 32 -12.75 5.63 -7.94
C TRP A 32 -12.19 6.56 -6.85
N THR A 33 -11.30 6.03 -6.02
CA THR A 33 -10.77 6.72 -4.85
C THR A 33 -9.25 6.71 -4.91
N GLN A 34 -8.65 7.84 -4.58
CA GLN A 34 -7.22 8.03 -4.63
C GLN A 34 -6.56 7.53 -3.33
N TYR A 35 -5.56 6.65 -3.46
CA TYR A 35 -4.80 6.11 -2.34
C TYR A 35 -3.32 6.45 -2.45
N GLN A 36 -2.71 6.76 -1.30
CA GLN A 36 -1.27 6.89 -1.14
C GLN A 36 -0.69 5.55 -0.69
N ILE A 37 0.33 5.05 -1.39
CA ILE A 37 0.93 3.72 -1.19
C ILE A 37 2.42 3.87 -0.93
N GLN A 38 2.95 3.08 0.01
CA GLN A 38 4.37 3.03 0.36
C GLN A 38 4.79 1.60 0.68
N VAL A 39 6.01 1.23 0.31
CA VAL A 39 6.57 -0.12 0.51
C VAL A 39 7.80 -0.02 1.37
N ALA A 40 7.98 -0.96 2.30
CA ALA A 40 9.20 -1.12 3.10
C ALA A 40 9.55 -2.61 3.16
N ALA A 41 10.85 -2.92 3.20
CA ALA A 41 11.31 -4.26 3.50
C ALA A 41 11.12 -4.56 5.00
N TYR A 42 10.78 -5.78 5.37
CA TYR A 42 10.73 -6.21 6.76
C TYR A 42 11.51 -7.51 6.93
N THR A 43 12.24 -7.63 8.04
CA THR A 43 13.06 -8.81 8.38
C THR A 43 12.88 -9.17 9.86
N GLY A 44 13.52 -10.24 10.34
CA GLY A 44 13.53 -10.59 11.76
C GLY A 44 14.13 -9.51 12.68
N ALA A 45 14.92 -8.58 12.13
CA ALA A 45 15.45 -7.43 12.87
C ALA A 45 14.45 -6.25 12.96
N GLY A 46 13.39 -6.26 12.15
CA GLY A 46 12.37 -5.23 12.12
C GLY A 46 12.05 -4.69 10.72
N LEU A 47 11.32 -3.58 10.70
CA LEU A 47 10.88 -2.88 9.50
C LEU A 47 11.95 -1.89 9.02
N GLY A 48 12.25 -1.92 7.72
CA GLY A 48 13.14 -0.96 7.06
C GLY A 48 12.46 0.37 6.74
N VAL A 49 13.16 1.20 5.96
CA VAL A 49 12.67 2.51 5.53
C VAL A 49 11.59 2.35 4.45
N TYR A 50 10.53 3.15 4.54
CA TYR A 50 9.51 3.21 3.49
C TYR A 50 10.02 3.94 2.24
N SER A 51 9.56 3.48 1.09
CA SER A 51 9.73 4.16 -0.20
C SER A 51 9.07 5.55 -0.19
N SER A 52 9.41 6.35 -1.19
CA SER A 52 8.61 7.53 -1.52
C SER A 52 7.15 7.13 -1.74
N PRO A 53 6.18 7.95 -1.27
CA PRO A 53 4.77 7.67 -1.48
C PRO A 53 4.40 7.83 -2.96
N VAL A 54 3.75 6.82 -3.51
CA VAL A 54 3.05 6.92 -4.80
C VAL A 54 1.56 7.12 -4.56
N THR A 55 0.86 7.76 -5.50
CA THR A 55 -0.56 8.10 -5.35
C THR A 55 -1.31 7.64 -6.59
N GLU A 56 -2.26 6.74 -6.41
CA GLU A 56 -2.94 6.05 -7.51
C GLU A 56 -4.45 6.00 -7.27
N TYR A 57 -5.22 5.98 -8.36
CA TYR A 57 -6.67 5.78 -8.31
C TYR A 57 -7.01 4.30 -8.37
N THR A 58 -7.98 3.89 -7.56
CA THR A 58 -8.61 2.58 -7.70
C THR A 58 -9.49 2.54 -8.94
N LEU A 59 -9.73 1.32 -9.44
CA LEU A 59 -10.60 1.11 -10.59
C LEU A 59 -11.99 1.72 -10.33
N GLN A 60 -12.53 2.36 -11.36
CA GLN A 60 -13.92 2.75 -11.41
C GLN A 60 -14.72 1.45 -11.63
N GLY A 61 -15.43 0.98 -10.60
CA GLY A 61 -16.28 -0.20 -10.73
C GLY A 61 -17.22 -0.02 -11.92
N GLY A 62 -17.21 -0.98 -12.85
CA GLY A 62 -18.08 -1.02 -14.02
C GLY A 62 -19.41 -1.69 -13.73
#